data_AF-A0A9D1CVD6-F1
#
_entry.id   AF-A0A9D1CVD6-F1
#
_cell.length_a   1.000
_cell.length_b   1.000
_cell.length_c   1.000
_cell.angle_alpha   90.00
_cell.angle_beta   90.00
_cell.angle_gamma   90.00
#
_symmetry.space_group_name_H-M   'P 1'
#
loop_
_entity.id
_entity.type
_entity.pdbx_description
1 polymer ?
#
loop_
_entity_poly.entity_id
_entity_poly.type
_entity_poly.pdbx_seq_one_letter_code
_entity_poly.pdbx_strand_id
1 'polypeptide(L)' 'MKFEIDGDVLKRCELEEGETTAVVPEGVKAIGEKAFWNRSSLESVVIPEGVTVIGAGAFEDCKNLKSIVIPEGVT' A
#
# COMPACT_ATOMS: atom_id res chain seq x y z
N MET A 1 -8.38 8.89 -4.30
CA MET A 1 -7.77 7.99 -3.29
C MET A 1 -7.61 8.73 -1.97
N LYS A 2 -7.77 8.05 -0.85
CA LYS A 2 -7.41 8.57 0.48
C LYS A 2 -6.54 7.58 1.24
N PHE A 3 -5.56 8.11 1.96
CA PHE A 3 -4.72 7.34 2.87
C PHE A 3 -4.98 7.76 4.31
N GLU A 4 -5.17 6.77 5.17
CA GLU A 4 -5.14 6.94 6.62
C GLU A 4 -3.71 6.69 7.09
N ILE A 5 -3.03 7.74 7.53
CA ILE A 5 -1.64 7.68 8.01
C ILE A 5 -1.63 8.08 9.48
N ASP A 6 -1.02 7.24 10.31
CA ASP A 6 -0.77 7.48 11.73
C ASP A 6 0.74 7.57 11.95
N GLY A 7 1.24 8.78 12.16
CA GLY A 7 2.67 9.07 12.16
C GLY A 7 3.30 8.81 10.78
N ASP A 8 4.18 7.82 10.71
CA ASP A 8 4.82 7.33 9.49
C ASP A 8 4.27 5.96 9.02
N VAL A 9 3.13 5.53 9.57
CA VAL A 9 2.50 4.25 9.25
C VAL A 9 1.25 4.45 8.42
N LEU A 10 1.23 3.89 7.21
CA LEU A 10 0.03 3.81 6.38
C LEU A 10 -0.88 2.71 6.93
N LYS A 11 -2.03 3.09 7.51
CA LYS A 11 -2.97 2.16 8.17
C LYS A 11 -4.04 1.64 7.22
N ARG A 12 -4.48 2.47 6.28
CA ARG A 12 -5.56 2.12 5.36
C ARG A 12 -5.48 2.92 4.07
N CYS A 13 -5.83 2.27 2.97
CA CYS A 13 -6.04 2.88 1.67
C CYS A 13 -7.50 2.74 1.22
N GLU A 14 -8.11 3.86 0.88
CA GLU A 14 -9.42 3.95 0.25
C GLU A 14 -9.25 4.35 -1.22
N LEU A 15 -9.53 3.41 -2.12
CA LEU A 15 -9.53 3.66 -3.56
C LEU A 15 -10.88 4.25 -3.97
N GLU A 16 -10.83 5.28 -4.81
CA GLU A 16 -12.02 5.83 -5.46
C GLU A 16 -12.34 5.05 -6.75
N GLU A 17 -13.55 5.23 -7.29
CA GLU A 17 -13.97 4.54 -8.51
C GLU A 17 -13.05 4.89 -9.68
N GLY A 18 -12.54 3.87 -10.38
CA GLY A 18 -11.62 4.03 -11.50
C GLY A 18 -10.14 4.11 -11.11
N GLU A 19 -9.79 4.14 -9.82
CA GLU A 19 -8.40 4.09 -9.38
C GLU A 19 -7.88 2.64 -9.31
N THR A 20 -6.81 2.40 -10.07
CA THR A 20 -6.16 1.08 -10.16
C THR A 20 -4.70 1.10 -9.71
N THR A 21 -4.13 2.28 -9.46
CA THR A 21 -2.74 2.41 -9.02
C THR A 21 -2.68 3.17 -7.70
N ALA A 22 -2.07 2.56 -6.68
CA ALA A 22 -1.79 3.23 -5.41
C ALA A 22 -0.32 3.64 -5.34
N VAL A 23 -0.08 4.92 -5.12
CA VAL A 23 1.26 5.46 -4.85
C VAL A 23 1.33 5.80 -3.37
N VAL A 24 2.14 5.05 -2.62
CA VAL A 24 2.33 5.29 -1.19
C VAL A 24 3.02 6.66 -1.01
N PRO A 25 2.51 7.54 -0.13
CA PRO A 25 3.09 8.87 0.04
C PRO A 25 4.52 8.85 0.55
N GLU A 26 5.31 9.81 0.09
CA GLU A 26 6.66 10.06 0.62
C GLU A 26 6.62 10.31 2.15
N GLY A 27 7.61 9.79 2.86
CA GLY A 27 7.69 9.90 4.33
C GLY A 27 6.99 8.79 5.11
N VAL A 28 6.20 7.93 4.45
CA VAL A 28 5.74 6.66 5.05
C VAL A 28 6.93 5.73 5.23
N LYS A 29 7.09 5.18 6.43
CA LYS A 29 8.12 4.17 6.75
C LYS A 29 7.59 2.77 6.90
N ALA A 30 6.30 2.62 7.19
CA ALA A 30 5.68 1.32 7.35
C ALA A 30 4.30 1.26 6.67
N ILE A 31 4.05 0.18 5.95
CA ILE A 31 2.71 -0.21 5.52
C ILE A 31 2.14 -1.12 6.61
N GLY A 32 1.02 -0.71 7.21
CA GLY A 32 0.39 -1.44 8.31
C GLY A 32 -0.24 -2.77 7.89
N GLU A 33 -0.60 -3.57 8.89
CA GLU A 33 -1.39 -4.78 8.70
C GLU A 33 -2.67 -4.45 7.92
N LYS A 34 -2.95 -5.23 6.87
CA LYS A 34 -4.17 -5.11 6.05
C LYS A 34 -4.41 -3.72 5.44
N ALA A 35 -3.37 -2.91 5.26
CA ALA A 35 -3.58 -1.53 4.83
C ALA A 35 -4.19 -1.37 3.42
N PHE A 36 -3.95 -2.32 2.51
CA PHE A 36 -4.61 -2.43 1.21
C PHE A 36 -5.57 -3.63 1.15
N TRP A 37 -6.09 -4.11 2.28
CA TRP A 37 -6.94 -5.30 2.29
C TRP A 37 -8.20 -5.14 1.44
N ASN A 38 -8.52 -6.19 0.67
CA ASN A 38 -9.71 -6.28 -0.17
C ASN A 38 -9.87 -5.07 -1.11
N ARG A 39 -8.77 -4.67 -1.77
CA ARG A 39 -8.77 -3.68 -2.85
C ARG A 39 -8.85 -4.36 -4.21
N SER A 40 -10.05 -4.83 -4.56
CA SER A 40 -10.26 -5.56 -5.80
C SER A 40 -10.01 -4.73 -7.07
N SER A 41 -10.07 -3.40 -7.05
CA SER A 41 -9.72 -2.56 -8.22
C SER A 41 -8.23 -2.29 -8.37
N LEU A 42 -7.41 -2.60 -7.34
CA LEU A 42 -5.99 -2.28 -7.33
C LEU A 42 -5.22 -3.20 -8.27
N GLU A 43 -4.54 -2.63 -9.25
CA GLU A 43 -3.70 -3.32 -10.22
C GLU A 43 -2.21 -3.13 -9.96
N SER A 44 -1.81 -1.98 -9.40
CA SER A 44 -0.41 -1.63 -9.18
C SER A 44 -0.21 -0.88 -7.86
N VAL A 45 0.90 -1.16 -7.18
CA VAL A 45 1.34 -0.42 -6.00
C VAL A 45 2.79 0.04 -6.18
N VAL A 46 3.01 1.34 -5.99
CA VAL A 46 4.34 1.96 -5.95
C VAL A 46 4.68 2.26 -4.49
N ILE A 47 5.73 1.61 -3.99
CA ILE A 47 6.24 1.77 -2.63
C ILE A 47 7.54 2.58 -2.71
N PRO A 48 7.67 3.75 -2.04
CA PRO A 48 8.88 4.55 -2.07
C PRO A 48 10.00 3.92 -1.25
N GLU A 49 11.26 4.23 -1.58
CA GLU A 49 12.49 3.71 -0.95
C GLU A 49 12.56 3.92 0.58
N GLY A 50 11.74 4.83 1.14
CA GLY A 50 11.68 5.09 2.58
C GLY A 50 10.91 4.05 3.40
N VAL A 51 10.12 3.17 2.75
CA VAL A 51 9.35 2.13 3.44
C VAL A 51 10.26 0.96 3.77
N THR A 52 10.34 0.61 5.05
CA THR A 52 11.17 -0.50 5.55
C THR A 52 10.35 -1.67 6.10
N VAL A 53 9.05 -1.47 6.34
CA VAL A 53 8.18 -2.50 6.93
C VAL A 53 6.89 -2.64 6.12
N ILE A 54 6.52 -3.90 5.80
CA ILE A 54 5.22 -4.25 5.23
C ILE A 54 4.52 -5.22 6.18
N GLY A 55 3.41 -4.79 6.74
CA GLY A 55 2.62 -5.54 7.71
C GLY A 55 1.96 -6.78 7.12
N ALA A 56 1.60 -7.71 8.01
CA ALA A 56 0.92 -8.95 7.63
C ALA A 56 -0.36 -8.66 6.82
N GLY A 57 -0.56 -9.42 5.75
CA GLY A 57 -1.76 -9.28 4.90
C GLY A 57 -1.96 -7.89 4.31
N ALA A 58 -0.93 -7.04 4.22
CA ALA A 58 -1.05 -5.67 3.70
C ALA A 58 -1.76 -5.61 2.33
N PHE A 59 -1.56 -6.63 1.48
CA PHE A 59 -2.17 -6.77 0.16
C PHE A 59 -3.10 -8.00 0.05
N GLU A 60 -3.62 -8.49 1.18
CA GLU A 60 -4.55 -9.63 1.20
C GLU A 60 -5.85 -9.26 0.46
N ASP A 61 -6.40 -10.21 -0.29
CA ASP A 61 -7.60 -10.03 -1.14
C ASP A 61 -7.51 -8.93 -2.22
N CYS A 62 -6.30 -8.46 -2.58
CA CYS A 62 -6.06 -7.60 -3.75
C CYS A 62 -6.12 -8.40 -5.07
N LYS A 63 -7.31 -8.82 -5.49
CA LYS A 63 -7.49 -9.80 -6.57
C LYS A 63 -6.95 -9.41 -7.94
N ASN A 64 -6.93 -8.12 -8.26
CA ASN A 64 -6.44 -7.60 -9.55
C ASN A 64 -5.00 -7.10 -9.50
N LEU A 65 -4.30 -7.24 -8.37
CA LEU A 65 -2.95 -6.71 -8.18
C LEU A 65 -1.96 -7.52 -9.01
N LYS A 66 -1.40 -6.88 -10.03
CA LYS A 66 -0.47 -7.48 -11.00
C LYS A 66 0.98 -7.14 -10.69
N SER A 67 1.23 -5.98 -10.11
CA SER A 67 2.58 -5.46 -9.89
C SER A 67 2.71 -4.75 -8.54
N ILE A 68 3.77 -5.11 -7.81
CA ILE A 68 4.24 -4.38 -6.64
C ILE A 68 5.75 -4.24 -6.80
N VAL A 69 6.25 -3.01 -6.74
CA VAL A 69 7.69 -2.76 -6.65
C VAL A 69 8.04 -2.67 -5.17
N ILE A 70 8.78 -3.64 -4.66
CA ILE A 70 9.26 -3.67 -3.27
C ILE A 70 10.68 -3.09 -3.24
N PRO A 71 10.94 -2.00 -2.49
CA PRO A 71 12.27 -1.40 -2.39
C PRO A 71 13.24 -2.30 -1.60
N GLU A 72 14.54 -2.14 -1.85
CA GLU A 72 15.59 -3.02 -1.28
C GLU A 72 15.66 -2.97 0.25
N GLY A 73 15.16 -1.91 0.87
CA GLY A 73 15.19 -1.68 2.32
C GLY A 73 14.07 -2.36 3.14
N VAL A 74 13.16 -3.10 2.49
CA VAL A 74 12.05 -3.77 3.19
C VAL A 74 12.51 -5.06 3.86
N THR A 75 12.17 -5.22 5.14
CA THR A 75 12.49 -6.41 5.96
C THR A 75 11.26 -7.13 6.48
#